data_AF-A0A6J4H8Z3-F1
#
_entry.id   AF-A0A6J4H8Z3-F1
#
_cell.length_a   1.000
_cell.length_b   1.000
_cell.length_c   1.000
_cell.angle_alpha   90.00
_cell.angle_beta   90.00
_cell.angle_gamma   90.00
#
_symmetry.space_group_name_H-M   'P 1'
#
loop_
_entity.id
_entity.type
_entity.pdbx_description
1 polymer ?
#
loop_
_entity_poly.entity_id
_entity_poly.type
_entity_poly.pdbx_seq_one_letter_code
_entity_poly.pdbx_strand_id
1 'polypeptide(L)'
;MSTVSQNMFANRLLDPRQWLRQSWNQNWPLTLAGVAMLATLVIAAVGLVIDPRVITGVPAWLKPMKFAISLAIYNFTVVWLLTFVKGHPRMVSLIGGVSAVAGTVEMIIIAGQAARGTTSHFNNATPFDALLYQVMSVGIVLLWSMSMLVALLLIWQRFTNRTLAWSLRLGVLSALLGMGVAFFMTSPSTL
;
A
#
# COMPACT_ATOMS: atom_id res chain seq x y z
N MET A 1 29.47 24.25 -6.67
CA MET A 1 27.99 24.26 -6.78
C MET A 1 27.37 23.08 -6.01
N SER A 2 27.84 22.76 -4.80
CA SER A 2 27.76 21.38 -4.26
C SER A 2 27.15 21.20 -2.86
N THR A 3 27.03 22.24 -2.03
CA THR A 3 26.49 22.10 -0.64
C THR A 3 25.11 22.71 -0.46
N VAL A 4 24.82 23.84 -1.09
CA VAL A 4 23.51 24.54 -0.97
C VAL A 4 22.36 23.74 -1.60
N SER A 5 22.59 23.07 -2.74
CA SER A 5 21.59 22.24 -3.42
C SER A 5 21.26 20.96 -2.63
N GLN A 6 22.26 20.34 -2.00
CA GLN A 6 22.07 19.15 -1.15
C GLN A 6 21.29 19.50 0.13
N ASN A 7 21.62 20.63 0.77
CA ASN A 7 20.91 21.11 1.96
C ASN A 7 19.45 21.47 1.66
N MET A 8 19.15 21.92 0.43
CA MET A 8 17.78 22.25 0.01
C MET A 8 16.92 20.99 -0.25
N PHE A 9 17.51 19.92 -0.83
CA PHE A 9 16.83 18.63 -0.96
C PHE A 9 16.61 17.95 0.39
N ALA A 10 17.59 18.01 1.30
CA ALA A 10 17.47 17.48 2.65
C ALA A 10 16.40 18.21 3.48
N ASN A 11 16.37 19.55 3.44
CA ASN A 11 15.38 20.34 4.17
C ASN A 11 13.93 20.14 3.68
N ARG A 12 13.72 19.83 2.39
CA ARG A 12 12.37 19.51 1.86
C ARG A 12 11.82 18.17 2.35
N LEU A 13 12.68 17.22 2.70
CA LEU A 13 12.26 15.93 3.26
C LEU A 13 11.91 16.02 4.75
N LEU A 14 12.36 17.07 5.44
CA LEU A 14 12.20 17.22 6.89
C LEU A 14 10.96 18.01 7.32
N ASP A 15 10.28 18.72 6.41
CA ASP A 15 9.00 19.39 6.69
C ASP A 15 7.81 18.52 6.21
N PRO A 16 7.05 17.88 7.13
CA PRO A 16 5.95 16.99 6.77
C PRO A 16 4.86 17.69 5.94
N ARG A 17 4.64 19.00 6.13
CA ARG A 17 3.61 19.73 5.40
C ARG A 17 4.00 19.93 3.93
N GLN A 18 5.26 20.28 3.69
CA GLN A 18 5.77 20.43 2.33
C GLN A 18 5.80 19.08 1.61
N TRP A 19 6.23 18.03 2.30
CA TRP A 19 6.23 16.68 1.77
C TRP A 19 4.82 16.21 1.38
N LEU A 20 3.83 16.40 2.27
CA LEU A 20 2.43 16.07 1.96
C LEU A 20 1.90 16.86 0.76
N ARG A 21 2.21 18.15 0.67
CA ARG A 21 1.81 19.00 -0.47
C ARG A 21 2.45 18.51 -1.77
N GLN A 22 3.72 18.10 -1.73
CA GLN A 22 4.41 17.54 -2.89
C GLN A 22 3.78 16.21 -3.31
N SER A 23 3.52 15.30 -2.37
CA SER A 23 2.86 14.02 -2.61
C SER A 23 1.46 14.22 -3.20
N TRP A 24 0.69 15.17 -2.67
CA TRP A 24 -0.63 15.51 -3.20
C TRP A 24 -0.57 15.98 -4.65
N ASN A 25 0.38 16.86 -4.97
CA ASN A 25 0.58 17.34 -6.34
C ASN A 25 1.07 16.23 -7.29
N GLN A 26 1.83 15.25 -6.78
CA GLN A 26 2.31 14.11 -7.55
C GLN A 26 1.19 13.11 -7.86
N ASN A 27 0.41 12.74 -6.85
CA ASN A 27 -0.72 11.83 -6.97
C ASN A 27 -1.67 12.01 -5.78
N TRP A 28 -2.71 12.83 -5.97
CA TRP A 28 -3.67 13.12 -4.91
C TRP A 28 -4.47 11.90 -4.45
N PRO A 29 -4.94 10.96 -5.31
CA PRO A 29 -5.72 9.82 -4.86
C PRO A 29 -4.92 8.92 -3.92
N LEU A 30 -3.67 8.64 -4.27
CA LEU A 30 -2.79 7.78 -3.48
C LEU A 30 -2.39 8.44 -2.15
N THR A 31 -2.16 9.75 -2.17
CA THR A 31 -1.89 10.52 -0.94
C THR A 31 -3.09 10.52 0.00
N LEU A 32 -4.31 10.75 -0.55
CA LEU A 32 -5.54 10.69 0.22
C LEU A 32 -5.76 9.30 0.83
N ALA A 33 -5.55 8.23 0.05
CA ALA A 33 -5.64 6.86 0.54
C ALA A 33 -4.64 6.61 1.69
N GLY A 34 -3.40 7.09 1.58
CA GLY A 34 -2.41 7.00 2.66
C GLY A 34 -2.87 7.69 3.95
N VAL A 35 -3.41 8.90 3.85
CA VAL A 35 -3.96 9.63 5.00
C VAL A 35 -5.19 8.93 5.58
N ALA A 36 -6.07 8.41 4.73
CA ALA A 36 -7.23 7.63 5.17
C ALA A 36 -6.82 6.38 5.95
N MET A 37 -5.73 5.71 5.55
CA MET A 37 -5.19 4.57 6.31
C MET A 37 -4.66 4.98 7.68
N LEU A 38 -4.08 6.17 7.84
CA LEU A 38 -3.69 6.69 9.17
C LEU A 38 -4.91 6.94 10.06
N ALA A 39 -6.02 7.45 9.50
CA ALA A 39 -7.27 7.59 10.24
C ALA A 39 -7.85 6.21 10.63
N THR A 40 -7.86 5.26 9.70
CA THR A 40 -8.29 3.88 9.96
C THR A 40 -7.43 3.18 11.01
N LEU A 41 -6.13 3.47 11.07
CA LEU A 41 -5.23 2.99 12.11
C LEU A 41 -5.71 3.43 13.51
N VAL A 42 -6.08 4.70 13.66
CA VAL A 42 -6.63 5.21 14.93
C VAL A 42 -7.94 4.50 15.27
N ILE A 43 -8.85 4.34 14.30
CA ILE A 43 -10.12 3.63 14.50
C ILE A 43 -9.88 2.18 14.94
N ALA A 44 -8.98 1.47 14.27
CA ALA A 44 -8.65 0.09 14.61
C ALA A 44 -7.97 -0.03 15.98
N ALA A 45 -7.11 0.94 16.34
CA ALA A 45 -6.50 0.99 17.67
C ALA A 45 -7.55 1.20 18.77
N VAL A 46 -8.53 2.07 18.55
CA VAL A 46 -9.68 2.23 19.46
C VAL A 46 -10.48 0.92 19.52
N GLY A 47 -10.76 0.30 18.37
CA GLY A 47 -11.45 -0.99 18.27
C GLY A 47 -10.77 -2.10 19.08
N LEU A 48 -9.43 -2.14 19.09
CA LEU A 48 -8.68 -3.10 19.93
C LEU A 48 -8.91 -2.94 21.43
N VAL A 49 -9.27 -1.73 21.88
CA VAL A 49 -9.52 -1.44 23.29
C VAL A 49 -10.98 -1.71 23.67
N ILE A 50 -11.93 -1.33 22.80
CA ILE A 50 -13.35 -1.32 23.14
C ILE A 50 -14.13 -2.55 22.65
N ASP A 51 -13.60 -3.30 21.68
CA ASP A 51 -14.28 -4.46 21.11
C ASP A 51 -13.58 -5.76 21.55
N PRO A 52 -14.20 -6.54 22.45
CA PRO A 52 -13.59 -7.76 22.99
C PRO A 52 -13.64 -8.94 22.02
N ARG A 53 -14.23 -8.80 20.83
CA ARG A 53 -14.41 -9.92 19.90
C ARG A 53 -13.06 -10.48 19.44
N VAL A 54 -13.00 -11.81 19.40
CA VAL A 54 -11.86 -12.58 18.94
C VAL A 54 -12.26 -13.35 17.69
N ILE A 55 -11.47 -13.23 16.63
CA ILE A 55 -11.68 -13.93 15.36
C ILE A 55 -10.46 -14.83 15.17
N THR A 56 -10.67 -16.15 15.06
CA THR A 56 -9.57 -17.13 14.87
C THR A 56 -8.47 -17.05 15.94
N GLY A 57 -8.83 -16.76 17.19
CA GLY A 57 -7.89 -16.70 18.31
C GLY A 57 -7.13 -15.38 18.48
N VAL A 58 -7.41 -14.34 17.68
CA VAL A 58 -6.82 -13.01 17.83
C VAL A 58 -7.88 -11.89 17.87
N PRO A 59 -7.60 -10.72 18.48
CA PRO A 59 -8.55 -9.61 18.54
C PRO A 59 -9.03 -9.15 17.15
N ALA A 60 -10.34 -8.89 17.01
CA ALA A 60 -10.98 -8.59 15.72
C ALA A 60 -10.32 -7.43 14.96
N TRP A 61 -9.97 -6.35 15.66
CA TRP A 61 -9.40 -5.13 15.07
C TRP A 61 -7.88 -5.20 14.84
N LEU A 62 -7.21 -6.28 15.25
CA LEU A 62 -5.78 -6.44 15.07
C LEU A 62 -5.41 -6.51 13.58
N LYS A 63 -6.23 -7.20 12.77
CA LYS A 63 -6.02 -7.31 11.32
C LYS A 63 -6.23 -5.96 10.62
N PRO A 64 -7.35 -5.23 10.80
CA PRO A 64 -7.49 -3.87 10.30
C PRO A 64 -6.31 -2.96 10.66
N MET A 65 -5.83 -2.99 11.91
CA MET A 65 -4.68 -2.19 12.35
C MET A 65 -3.42 -2.50 11.55
N LYS A 66 -3.06 -3.78 11.41
CA LYS A 66 -1.88 -4.21 10.65
C LYS A 66 -1.97 -3.80 9.18
N PHE A 67 -3.14 -3.97 8.56
CA PHE A 67 -3.33 -3.56 7.16
C PHE A 67 -3.31 -2.04 6.99
N ALA A 68 -3.83 -1.27 7.96
CA ALA A 68 -3.82 0.19 7.91
C ALA A 68 -2.38 0.72 7.95
N ILE A 69 -1.54 0.16 8.83
CA ILE A 69 -0.10 0.48 8.86
C ILE A 69 0.55 0.14 7.51
N SER A 70 0.37 -1.09 7.02
CA SER A 70 1.00 -1.54 5.78
C SER A 70 0.56 -0.72 4.57
N LEU A 71 -0.73 -0.43 4.42
CA LEU A 71 -1.26 0.35 3.30
C LEU A 71 -0.89 1.83 3.40
N ALA A 72 -0.80 2.40 4.60
CA ALA A 72 -0.26 3.76 4.79
C ALA A 72 1.20 3.84 4.30
N ILE A 73 2.05 2.93 4.77
CA ILE A 73 3.46 2.85 4.36
C ILE A 73 3.57 2.62 2.85
N TYR A 74 2.77 1.70 2.30
CA TYR A 74 2.74 1.41 0.87
C TYR A 74 2.36 2.65 0.05
N ASN A 75 1.25 3.31 0.37
CA ASN A 75 0.76 4.47 -0.38
C ASN A 75 1.79 5.62 -0.38
N PHE A 76 2.38 5.91 0.79
CA PHE A 76 3.39 6.95 0.92
C PHE A 76 4.73 6.58 0.26
N THR A 77 5.08 5.30 0.27
CA THR A 77 6.26 4.80 -0.44
C THR A 77 6.07 4.90 -1.95
N VAL A 78 4.92 4.45 -2.48
CA VAL A 78 4.64 4.49 -3.91
C VAL A 78 4.54 5.93 -4.42
N VAL A 79 3.86 6.84 -3.71
CA VAL A 79 3.82 8.25 -4.15
C VAL A 79 5.21 8.87 -4.17
N TRP A 80 6.07 8.53 -3.21
CA TRP A 80 7.46 8.97 -3.19
C TRP A 80 8.26 8.39 -4.37
N LEU A 81 8.12 7.10 -4.67
CA LEU A 81 8.78 6.46 -5.82
C LEU A 81 8.34 7.08 -7.15
N LEU A 82 7.07 7.46 -7.29
CA LEU A 82 6.53 8.10 -8.48
C LEU A 82 7.14 9.49 -8.74
N THR A 83 7.71 10.16 -7.73
CA THR A 83 8.43 11.43 -7.93
C THR A 83 9.71 11.28 -8.78
N PHE A 84 10.23 10.07 -8.91
CA PHE A 84 11.42 9.78 -9.72
C PHE A 84 11.09 9.44 -11.18
N VAL A 85 9.83 9.16 -11.50
CA VAL A 85 9.38 8.77 -12.84
C VAL A 85 9.19 10.01 -13.72
N LYS A 86 9.89 10.07 -14.85
CA LYS A 86 9.82 11.20 -15.80
C LYS A 86 9.26 10.74 -17.15
N GLY A 87 8.44 11.57 -17.79
CA GLY A 87 7.93 11.31 -19.16
C GLY A 87 6.75 10.34 -19.27
N HIS A 88 6.26 9.77 -18.16
CA HIS A 88 5.16 8.80 -18.14
C HIS A 88 3.96 9.24 -17.27
N PRO A 89 3.41 10.47 -17.44
CA PRO A 89 2.37 11.00 -16.54
C PRO A 89 1.10 10.15 -16.49
N ARG A 90 0.70 9.54 -17.62
CA ARG A 90 -0.47 8.64 -17.67
C ARG A 90 -0.26 7.37 -16.83
N MET A 91 0.93 6.79 -16.87
CA MET A 91 1.25 5.60 -16.07
C MET A 91 1.32 5.94 -14.59
N VAL A 92 1.89 7.10 -14.24
CA VAL A 92 1.90 7.61 -12.85
C VAL A 92 0.47 7.78 -12.32
N SER A 93 -0.42 8.36 -13.13
CA SER A 93 -1.84 8.51 -12.77
C SER A 93 -2.55 7.17 -12.62
N LEU A 94 -2.31 6.23 -13.55
CA LEU A 94 -2.88 4.88 -13.50
C LEU A 94 -2.43 4.13 -12.25
N ILE A 95 -1.13 4.08 -11.99
CA ILE A 95 -0.54 3.41 -10.82
C ILE A 95 -1.16 3.95 -9.54
N GLY A 96 -1.12 5.27 -9.35
CA GLY A 96 -1.66 5.84 -8.11
C GLY A 96 -3.17 5.69 -7.98
N GLY A 97 -3.93 5.86 -9.07
CA GLY A 97 -5.39 5.70 -9.05
C GLY A 97 -5.83 4.27 -8.75
N VAL A 98 -5.27 3.28 -9.46
CA VAL A 98 -5.59 1.86 -9.27
C VAL A 98 -5.15 1.40 -7.89
N SER A 99 -3.93 1.75 -7.45
CA SER A 99 -3.45 1.39 -6.12
C SER A 99 -4.29 1.99 -4.99
N ALA A 100 -4.69 3.27 -5.14
CA ALA A 100 -5.55 3.93 -4.16
C ALA A 100 -6.92 3.26 -4.03
N VAL A 101 -7.56 2.95 -5.17
CA VAL A 101 -8.88 2.30 -5.19
C VAL A 101 -8.78 0.88 -4.63
N ALA A 102 -7.84 0.07 -5.13
CA ALA A 102 -7.66 -1.31 -4.68
C ALA A 102 -7.38 -1.39 -3.18
N GLY A 103 -6.42 -0.59 -2.67
CA GLY A 103 -6.11 -0.56 -1.24
C GLY A 103 -7.26 -0.04 -0.36
N THR A 104 -8.05 0.91 -0.86
CA THR A 104 -9.21 1.43 -0.11
C THR A 104 -10.34 0.38 -0.03
N VAL A 105 -10.67 -0.26 -1.15
CA VAL A 105 -11.66 -1.35 -1.18
C VAL A 105 -11.22 -2.49 -0.27
N GLU A 106 -9.95 -2.88 -0.34
CA GLU A 106 -9.37 -3.91 0.53
C GLU A 106 -9.59 -3.57 2.01
N MET A 107 -9.29 -2.34 2.43
CA MET A 107 -9.48 -1.90 3.81
C MET A 107 -10.94 -1.86 4.23
N ILE A 108 -11.84 -1.38 3.36
CA ILE A 108 -13.29 -1.37 3.62
C ILE A 108 -13.78 -2.79 3.91
N ILE A 109 -13.38 -3.76 3.09
CA ILE A 109 -13.80 -5.15 3.27
C ILE A 109 -13.18 -5.75 4.54
N ILE A 110 -11.89 -5.50 4.81
CA ILE A 110 -11.23 -6.00 6.03
C ILE A 110 -11.89 -5.46 7.30
N ALA A 111 -12.09 -4.15 7.38
CA ALA A 111 -12.72 -3.53 8.54
C ALA A 111 -14.20 -3.94 8.66
N GLY A 112 -14.93 -4.01 7.53
CA GLY A 112 -16.32 -4.45 7.51
C GLY A 112 -16.50 -5.90 7.98
N GLN A 113 -15.63 -6.81 7.54
CA GLN A 113 -15.66 -8.21 7.98
C GLN A 113 -15.26 -8.37 9.45
N ALA A 114 -14.29 -7.59 9.93
CA ALA A 114 -13.96 -7.53 11.36
C ALA A 114 -15.15 -7.04 12.19
N ALA A 115 -15.86 -6.01 11.71
CA ALA A 115 -17.07 -5.50 12.35
C ALA A 115 -18.24 -6.52 12.33
N ARG A 116 -18.30 -7.39 11.33
CA ARG A 116 -19.21 -8.55 11.28
C ARG A 116 -18.77 -9.73 12.15
N GLY A 117 -17.59 -9.66 12.78
CA GLY A 117 -17.07 -10.74 13.62
C GLY A 117 -16.60 -11.96 12.84
N THR A 118 -16.20 -11.80 11.58
CA THR A 118 -15.79 -12.91 10.71
C THR A 118 -14.51 -12.62 9.93
N THR A 119 -13.98 -13.62 9.24
CA THR A 119 -12.74 -13.51 8.46
C THR A 119 -13.00 -12.84 7.11
N SER A 120 -12.03 -12.07 6.61
CA SER A 120 -12.09 -11.45 5.28
C SER A 120 -11.41 -12.26 4.18
N HIS A 121 -10.32 -12.96 4.51
CA HIS A 121 -9.59 -13.81 3.56
C HIS A 121 -9.97 -15.26 3.80
N PHE A 122 -10.06 -16.05 2.71
CA PHE A 122 -10.43 -17.46 2.74
C PHE A 122 -11.85 -17.74 3.28
N ASN A 123 -12.70 -16.72 3.33
CA ASN A 123 -14.05 -16.85 3.85
C ASN A 123 -15.03 -17.21 2.73
N ASN A 124 -15.48 -18.46 2.71
CA ASN A 124 -16.49 -18.97 1.80
C ASN A 124 -17.75 -19.44 2.53
N ALA A 125 -18.02 -18.91 3.74
CA ALA A 125 -19.16 -19.33 4.56
C ALA A 125 -20.51 -19.00 3.93
N THR A 126 -20.59 -17.89 3.18
CA THR A 126 -21.79 -17.46 2.45
C THR A 126 -21.43 -16.95 1.06
N PRO A 127 -22.40 -16.85 0.10
CA PRO A 127 -22.15 -16.26 -1.21
C PRO A 127 -21.62 -14.82 -1.14
N PHE A 128 -22.10 -14.05 -0.15
CA PHE A 128 -21.62 -12.68 0.08
C PHE A 128 -20.16 -12.67 0.54
N ASP A 129 -19.79 -13.55 1.47
CA ASP A 129 -18.41 -13.65 1.96
C ASP A 129 -17.44 -14.11 0.86
N ALA A 130 -17.86 -15.08 0.06
CA ALA A 130 -17.09 -15.56 -1.08
C ALA A 130 -16.87 -14.45 -2.12
N LEU A 131 -17.91 -13.65 -2.42
CA LEU A 131 -17.79 -12.50 -3.32
C LEU A 131 -16.79 -11.47 -2.78
N LEU A 132 -16.88 -11.12 -1.49
CA LEU A 132 -15.95 -10.20 -0.86
C LEU A 132 -14.51 -10.73 -0.91
N TYR A 133 -14.30 -12.01 -0.64
CA TYR A 133 -12.98 -12.64 -0.76
C TYR A 133 -12.45 -12.61 -2.20
N GLN A 134 -13.29 -12.82 -3.22
CA GLN A 134 -12.89 -12.71 -4.63
C GLN A 134 -12.51 -11.28 -5.00
N VAL A 135 -13.27 -10.27 -4.55
CA VAL A 135 -12.95 -8.85 -4.78
C VAL A 135 -11.57 -8.51 -4.20
N MET A 136 -11.28 -8.97 -2.99
CA MET A 136 -9.97 -8.79 -2.35
C MET A 136 -8.85 -9.49 -3.13
N SER A 137 -9.12 -10.69 -3.65
CA SER A 137 -8.17 -11.45 -4.48
C SER A 137 -7.81 -10.70 -5.76
N VAL A 138 -8.77 -10.04 -6.40
CA VAL A 138 -8.49 -9.14 -7.53
C VAL A 138 -7.71 -7.90 -7.07
N GLY A 139 -8.08 -7.33 -5.92
CA GLY A 139 -7.42 -6.19 -5.31
C GLY A 139 -5.91 -6.42 -5.08
N ILE A 140 -5.52 -7.56 -4.52
CA ILE A 140 -4.11 -7.87 -4.28
C ILE A 140 -3.33 -8.06 -5.59
N VAL A 141 -3.93 -8.67 -6.61
CA VAL A 141 -3.32 -8.79 -7.95
C VAL A 141 -3.11 -7.42 -8.57
N LEU A 142 -4.07 -6.49 -8.43
CA LEU A 142 -3.94 -5.11 -8.90
C LEU A 142 -2.82 -4.36 -8.18
N LEU A 143 -2.78 -4.43 -6.83
CA LEU A 143 -1.72 -3.81 -6.04
C LEU A 143 -0.32 -4.35 -6.41
N TRP A 144 -0.20 -5.67 -6.56
CA TRP A 144 1.03 -6.31 -7.00
C TRP A 144 1.43 -5.87 -8.41
N SER A 145 0.49 -5.85 -9.35
CA SER A 145 0.72 -5.43 -10.74
C SER A 145 1.14 -3.96 -10.84
N MET A 146 0.50 -3.06 -10.08
CA MET A 146 0.90 -1.65 -10.03
C MET A 146 2.30 -1.48 -9.44
N SER A 147 2.66 -2.28 -8.44
CA SER A 147 4.01 -2.31 -7.86
C SER A 147 5.04 -2.83 -8.87
N MET A 148 4.68 -3.82 -9.67
CA MET A 148 5.49 -4.29 -10.80
C MET A 148 5.70 -3.18 -11.84
N LEU A 149 4.66 -2.42 -12.18
CA LEU A 149 4.80 -1.29 -13.10
C LEU A 149 5.73 -0.20 -12.55
N VAL A 150 5.67 0.10 -11.25
CA VAL A 150 6.65 0.99 -10.60
C VAL A 150 8.07 0.43 -10.75
N ALA A 151 8.28 -0.86 -10.50
CA ALA A 151 9.57 -1.52 -10.66
C ALA A 151 10.13 -1.35 -12.08
N LEU A 152 9.31 -1.67 -13.09
CA LEU A 152 9.67 -1.56 -14.50
C LEU A 152 10.04 -0.13 -14.89
N LEU A 153 9.22 0.86 -14.47
CA LEU A 153 9.52 2.27 -14.71
C LEU A 153 10.86 2.69 -14.09
N LEU A 154 11.16 2.27 -12.85
CA LEU A 154 12.41 2.62 -12.18
C LEU A 154 13.64 1.88 -12.73
N ILE A 155 13.46 0.68 -13.28
CA ILE A 155 14.53 -0.05 -13.99
C ILE A 155 14.95 0.73 -15.24
N TRP A 156 13.99 1.24 -16.01
CA TRP A 156 14.27 2.00 -17.24
C TRP A 156 14.57 3.49 -17.02
N GLN A 157 14.18 4.04 -15.88
CA GLN A 157 14.47 5.42 -15.52
C GLN A 157 15.99 5.66 -15.46
N ARG A 158 16.45 6.71 -16.13
CA ARG A 158 17.84 7.18 -16.07
C ARG A 158 18.04 8.06 -14.84
N PHE A 159 19.03 7.74 -14.02
CA PHE A 159 19.40 8.48 -12.82
C PHE A 159 20.84 8.99 -12.91
N THR A 160 21.07 10.22 -12.45
CA THR A 160 22.42 10.79 -12.34
C THR A 160 23.21 10.14 -11.20
N ASN A 161 22.56 9.83 -10.07
CA ASN A 161 23.16 9.15 -8.93
C ASN A 161 22.95 7.62 -9.05
N ARG A 162 24.03 6.88 -9.30
CA ARG A 162 24.00 5.42 -9.47
C ARG A 162 23.64 4.68 -8.19
N THR A 163 24.13 5.14 -7.04
CA THR A 163 23.84 4.52 -5.74
C THR A 163 22.34 4.57 -5.46
N LEU A 164 21.74 5.76 -5.58
CA LEU A 164 20.29 5.93 -5.42
C LEU A 164 19.51 5.04 -6.39
N ALA A 165 19.92 4.97 -7.66
CA ALA A 165 19.25 4.16 -8.66
C ALA A 165 19.17 2.68 -8.26
N TRP A 166 20.30 2.10 -7.82
CA TRP A 166 20.33 0.71 -7.39
C TRP A 166 19.61 0.48 -6.07
N SER A 167 19.68 1.42 -5.11
CA SER A 167 18.89 1.34 -3.88
C SER A 167 17.39 1.26 -4.16
N LEU A 168 16.88 2.09 -5.08
CA LEU A 168 15.46 2.08 -5.47
C LEU A 168 15.08 0.78 -6.18
N ARG A 169 15.90 0.34 -7.15
CA ARG A 169 15.62 -0.88 -7.95
C ARG A 169 15.60 -2.12 -7.07
N LEU A 170 16.63 -2.31 -6.23
CA LEU A 170 16.71 -3.47 -5.35
C LEU A 170 15.60 -3.44 -4.31
N GLY A 171 15.31 -2.28 -3.70
CA GLY A 171 14.22 -2.15 -2.73
C GLY A 171 12.86 -2.53 -3.31
N VAL A 172 12.53 -2.04 -4.51
CA VAL A 172 11.25 -2.37 -5.17
C VAL A 172 11.21 -3.82 -5.64
N LEU A 173 12.32 -4.37 -6.14
CA LEU A 173 12.38 -5.79 -6.51
C LEU A 173 12.20 -6.70 -5.29
N SER A 174 12.84 -6.38 -4.16
CA SER A 174 12.66 -7.12 -2.91
C SER A 174 11.21 -7.05 -2.41
N ALA A 175 10.58 -5.88 -2.48
CA ALA A 175 9.17 -5.72 -2.14
C ALA A 175 8.26 -6.57 -3.05
N LEU A 176 8.51 -6.56 -4.36
CA LEU A 176 7.74 -7.32 -5.34
C LEU A 176 7.83 -8.83 -5.11
N LEU A 177 9.04 -9.33 -4.80
CA LEU A 177 9.27 -10.73 -4.45
C LEU A 177 8.57 -11.10 -3.14
N GLY A 178 8.67 -10.26 -2.11
CA GLY A 178 8.00 -10.47 -0.83
C GLY A 178 6.48 -10.53 -0.96
N MET A 179 5.89 -9.61 -1.74
CA MET A 179 4.46 -9.66 -2.06
C MET A 179 4.09 -10.91 -2.86
N GLY A 180 4.96 -11.36 -3.77
CA GLY A 180 4.76 -12.57 -4.58
C GLY A 180 4.61 -13.85 -3.76
N VAL A 181 5.17 -13.90 -2.54
CA VAL A 181 5.02 -15.06 -1.63
C VAL A 181 3.53 -15.34 -1.31
N ALA A 182 2.69 -14.31 -1.28
CA ALA A 182 1.27 -14.44 -0.96
C ALA A 182 0.52 -15.39 -1.93
N PHE A 183 0.94 -15.48 -3.19
CA PHE A 183 0.30 -16.37 -4.17
C PHE A 183 0.48 -17.86 -3.84
N PHE A 184 1.54 -18.23 -3.12
CA PHE A 184 1.74 -19.63 -2.69
C PHE A 184 0.85 -20.00 -1.51
N MET A 185 0.33 -19.02 -0.76
CA MET A 185 -0.55 -19.26 0.40
C MET A 185 -1.96 -19.73 0.01
N THR A 186 -2.35 -19.56 -1.26
CA THR A 186 -3.64 -20.03 -1.79
C THR A 186 -3.57 -21.45 -2.36
N SER A 187 -2.37 -22.03 -2.46
CA SER A 187 -2.19 -23.39 -2.96
C SER A 187 -2.69 -24.42 -1.93
N PRO A 188 -3.37 -25.50 -2.36
CA PRO A 188 -3.73 -26.58 -1.46
C PRO A 188 -2.48 -27.17 -0.80
N SER A 189 -2.45 -27.23 0.53
CA SER A 189 -1.46 -28.04 1.24
C SER A 189 -1.88 -29.50 1.13
N THR A 190 -1.21 -30.27 0.28
CA THR A 190 -1.37 -31.73 0.27
C THR A 190 -0.78 -32.30 1.56
N LEU A 191 -1.64 -32.72 2.47
CA LEU A 191 -1.35 -33.67 3.54
C LEU A 191 -2.30 -34.85 3.39
#